data_AF-A0AAE0KNS8-F1
#
_entry.id   AF-A0AAE0KNS8-F1
#
_cell.length_a   1.000
_cell.length_b   1.000
_cell.length_c   1.000
_cell.angle_alpha   90.00
_cell.angle_beta   90.00
_cell.angle_gamma   90.00
#
_symmetry.space_group_name_H-M   'P 1'
#
loop_
_entity.id
_entity.type
_entity.pdbx_description
1 polymer ?
#
loop_
_entity_poly.entity_id
_entity_poly.type
_entity_poly.pdbx_seq_one_letter_code
_entity_poly.pdbx_strand_id
1 'polypeptide(L)'
;MVPRIEQLAREVFGSDSHLHLGGSSRKKTALGLSSDRDYILTTPEDASRAQRKDFVGRLKADPDITTFYRGIRAKTNAIVLEGIRDDVPDLDIVLKDVLYTPRNRDFESHKSLPIRKKELDSPHAKHAAVLLKHKYETCCLKGNDRAKGFEIDDAVARAVECLGCCATAKEIVNAILDNPKLYFNLRFYHNEKGVEKRERTLETQINILKKEGRMSGV
;
A
#
# COMPACT_ATOMS: atom_id res chain seq x y z
N MET A 1 -20.04 -0.76 -7.15
CA MET A 1 -19.26 -2.02 -7.21
C MET A 1 -18.99 -2.65 -5.85
N VAL A 2 -18.41 -1.93 -4.89
CA VAL A 2 -18.04 -2.48 -3.56
C VAL A 2 -19.15 -3.33 -2.91
N PRO A 3 -20.43 -2.91 -2.88
CA PRO A 3 -21.49 -3.75 -2.31
C PRO A 3 -21.66 -5.12 -2.98
N ARG A 4 -21.47 -5.20 -4.31
CA ARG A 4 -21.57 -6.46 -5.06
C ARG A 4 -20.39 -7.38 -4.77
N ILE A 5 -19.16 -6.82 -4.74
CA ILE A 5 -17.95 -7.56 -4.38
C ILE A 5 -18.08 -8.09 -2.93
N GLU A 6 -18.59 -7.27 -2.01
CA GLU A 6 -18.82 -7.69 -0.63
C GLU A 6 -19.86 -8.80 -0.52
N GLN A 7 -20.95 -8.73 -1.28
CA GLN A 7 -21.93 -9.82 -1.35
C GLN A 7 -21.28 -11.14 -1.79
N LEU A 8 -20.50 -11.13 -2.88
CA LEU A 8 -19.79 -12.32 -3.34
C LEU A 8 -18.78 -12.83 -2.31
N ALA A 9 -18.15 -11.93 -1.56
CA ALA A 9 -17.25 -12.31 -0.47
C ALA A 9 -18.02 -13.02 0.64
N ARG A 10 -19.20 -12.54 1.01
CA ARG A 10 -20.04 -13.19 2.02
C ARG A 10 -20.50 -14.59 1.61
N GLU A 11 -20.76 -14.79 0.32
CA GLU A 11 -21.12 -16.11 -0.22
C GLU A 11 -19.97 -17.14 -0.15
N VAL A 12 -18.71 -16.68 -0.17
CA VAL A 12 -17.52 -17.56 -0.21
C VAL A 12 -16.85 -17.72 1.16
N PHE A 13 -16.76 -16.64 1.92
CA PHE A 13 -16.02 -16.58 3.17
C PHE A 13 -16.90 -16.50 4.42
N GLY A 14 -18.23 -16.37 4.26
CA GLY A 14 -19.20 -16.31 5.36
C GLY A 14 -19.84 -14.93 5.55
N SER A 15 -21.01 -14.90 6.19
CA SER A 15 -21.91 -13.73 6.30
C SER A 15 -21.27 -12.46 6.83
N ASP A 16 -20.27 -12.60 7.71
CA ASP A 16 -19.63 -11.49 8.41
C ASP A 16 -18.44 -10.92 7.63
N SER A 17 -18.35 -11.25 6.34
CA SER A 17 -17.30 -10.74 5.46
C SER A 17 -17.60 -9.32 4.99
N HIS A 18 -16.63 -8.42 5.15
CA HIS A 18 -16.80 -6.98 4.89
C HIS A 18 -15.57 -6.34 4.25
N LEU A 19 -15.81 -5.42 3.32
CA LEU A 19 -14.77 -4.60 2.70
C LEU A 19 -14.69 -3.25 3.41
N HIS A 20 -13.47 -2.85 3.75
CA HIS A 20 -13.18 -1.51 4.25
C HIS A 20 -12.05 -0.89 3.44
N LEU A 21 -12.04 0.43 3.30
CA LEU A 21 -10.93 1.10 2.63
C LEU A 21 -9.61 0.79 3.33
N GLY A 22 -8.59 0.47 2.53
CA GLY A 22 -7.22 0.22 2.95
C GLY A 22 -6.27 1.33 2.51
N GLY A 23 -4.99 1.10 2.81
CA GLY A 23 -3.87 1.84 2.22
C GLY A 23 -3.96 3.37 2.27
N SER A 24 -3.52 4.01 1.19
CA SER A 24 -3.43 5.47 1.08
C SER A 24 -4.81 6.14 1.04
N SER A 25 -5.82 5.44 0.49
CA SER A 25 -7.21 5.90 0.45
C SER A 25 -7.80 6.06 1.84
N ARG A 26 -7.65 5.06 2.73
CA ARG A 26 -8.07 5.17 4.13
C ARG A 26 -7.33 6.27 4.89
N LYS A 27 -6.03 6.39 4.66
CA LYS A 27 -5.18 7.37 5.34
C LYS A 27 -5.36 8.80 4.82
N LYS A 28 -6.11 8.99 3.73
CA LYS A 28 -6.26 10.26 3.01
C LYS A 28 -4.89 10.83 2.57
N THR A 29 -4.01 9.95 2.09
CA THR A 29 -2.66 10.27 1.59
C THR A 29 -2.42 9.73 0.18
N ALA A 30 -3.50 9.49 -0.57
CA ALA A 30 -3.46 9.09 -1.98
C ALA A 30 -3.09 10.29 -2.87
N LEU A 31 -2.33 10.05 -3.93
CA LEU A 31 -1.96 11.05 -4.93
C LEU A 31 -2.96 11.00 -6.09
N GLY A 32 -3.92 11.93 -6.09
CA GLY A 32 -4.89 12.08 -7.18
C GLY A 32 -5.86 10.91 -7.37
N LEU A 33 -6.52 10.89 -8.54
CA LEU A 33 -7.57 9.92 -8.91
C LEU A 33 -7.01 8.61 -9.48
N SER A 34 -5.72 8.56 -9.83
CA SER A 34 -5.08 7.42 -10.51
C SER A 34 -4.46 6.39 -9.57
N SER A 35 -4.65 6.52 -8.25
CA SER A 35 -4.17 5.51 -7.30
C SER A 35 -5.16 4.35 -7.23
N ASP A 36 -4.65 3.13 -7.36
CA ASP A 36 -5.37 1.89 -7.03
C ASP A 36 -6.11 2.06 -5.70
N ARG A 37 -7.37 1.63 -5.66
CA ARG A 37 -8.15 1.64 -4.42
C ARG A 37 -7.93 0.34 -3.68
N ASP A 38 -7.14 0.47 -2.62
CA ASP A 38 -6.94 -0.59 -1.64
C ASP A 38 -8.22 -0.82 -0.84
N TYR A 39 -8.66 -2.08 -0.76
CA TYR A 39 -9.68 -2.55 0.17
C TYR A 39 -9.11 -3.67 1.03
N ILE A 40 -9.46 -3.67 2.31
CA ILE A 40 -9.22 -4.77 3.24
C ILE A 40 -10.52 -5.57 3.33
N LEU A 41 -10.46 -6.84 2.94
CA LEU A 41 -11.53 -7.81 3.17
C LEU A 41 -11.30 -8.49 4.52
N THR A 42 -12.17 -8.21 5.48
CA THR A 42 -12.24 -8.95 6.74
C THR A 42 -13.14 -10.16 6.54
N THR A 43 -12.72 -11.32 7.03
CA THR A 43 -13.46 -12.58 7.02
C THR A 43 -13.54 -13.14 8.45
N PRO A 44 -14.58 -13.94 8.78
CA PRO A 44 -14.72 -14.52 10.12
C PRO A 44 -13.62 -15.54 10.46
N GLU A 45 -13.15 -16.27 9.44
CA GLU A 45 -12.07 -17.24 9.53
C GLU A 45 -10.99 -16.94 8.49
N ASP A 46 -9.81 -17.56 8.64
CA ASP A 46 -8.74 -17.45 7.66
C ASP A 46 -9.18 -18.01 6.31
N ALA A 47 -9.09 -17.19 5.28
CA ALA A 47 -9.44 -17.62 3.94
C ALA A 47 -8.40 -18.60 3.38
N SER A 48 -8.83 -19.84 3.16
CA SER A 48 -8.04 -20.85 2.47
C SER A 48 -7.71 -20.44 1.03
N ARG A 49 -6.65 -21.03 0.46
CA ARG A 49 -6.34 -20.90 -0.97
C ARG A 49 -7.51 -21.30 -1.88
N ALA A 50 -8.29 -22.32 -1.49
CA ALA A 50 -9.44 -22.79 -2.26
C ALA A 50 -10.56 -21.74 -2.30
N GLN A 51 -10.90 -21.15 -1.16
CA GLN A 51 -11.89 -20.06 -1.08
C GLN A 51 -11.43 -18.82 -1.85
N ARG A 52 -10.15 -18.44 -1.75
CA ARG A 52 -9.61 -17.33 -2.58
C ARG A 52 -9.77 -17.61 -4.07
N LYS A 53 -9.52 -18.84 -4.52
CA LYS A 53 -9.70 -19.25 -5.92
C LYS A 53 -11.17 -19.21 -6.33
N ASP A 54 -12.09 -19.70 -5.49
CA ASP A 54 -13.54 -19.63 -5.74
C ASP A 54 -14.00 -18.18 -5.86
N PHE A 55 -13.61 -17.33 -4.90
CA PHE A 55 -13.95 -15.91 -4.93
C PHE A 55 -13.47 -15.22 -6.22
N VAL A 56 -12.22 -15.43 -6.64
CA VAL A 56 -11.73 -14.91 -7.93
C VAL A 56 -12.53 -15.47 -9.11
N GLY A 57 -12.93 -16.74 -9.06
CA GLY A 57 -13.80 -17.36 -10.06
C GLY A 57 -15.15 -16.66 -10.15
N ARG A 58 -15.80 -16.38 -9.01
CA ARG A 58 -17.08 -15.67 -8.95
C ARG A 58 -16.96 -14.24 -9.46
N LEU A 59 -15.90 -13.50 -9.09
CA LEU A 59 -15.65 -12.15 -9.60
C LEU A 59 -15.52 -12.14 -11.13
N LYS A 60 -14.90 -13.17 -11.72
CA LYS A 60 -14.76 -13.33 -13.19
C LYS A 60 -16.04 -13.74 -13.90
N ALA A 61 -16.90 -14.48 -13.23
CA ALA A 61 -18.17 -14.95 -13.79
C ALA A 61 -19.29 -13.91 -13.65
N ASP A 62 -19.10 -12.89 -12.82
CA ASP A 62 -20.11 -11.89 -12.53
C ASP A 62 -20.16 -10.79 -13.63
N PRO A 63 -21.29 -10.65 -14.34
CA PRO A 63 -21.42 -9.68 -15.42
C PRO A 63 -21.41 -8.23 -14.93
N ASP A 64 -21.92 -7.96 -13.72
CA ASP A 64 -21.92 -6.62 -13.15
C ASP A 64 -20.49 -6.17 -12.85
N ILE A 65 -19.63 -7.08 -12.39
CA ILE A 65 -18.21 -6.79 -12.14
C ILE A 65 -17.45 -6.67 -13.47
N THR A 66 -17.59 -7.65 -14.36
CA THR A 66 -16.82 -7.69 -15.62
C THR A 66 -17.20 -6.59 -16.61
N THR A 67 -18.34 -5.91 -16.42
CA THR A 67 -18.69 -4.69 -17.16
C THR A 67 -17.75 -3.51 -16.85
N PHE A 68 -17.14 -3.49 -15.65
CA PHE A 68 -16.27 -2.39 -15.21
C PHE A 68 -14.80 -2.80 -15.06
N TYR A 69 -14.54 -4.09 -14.80
CA TYR A 69 -13.22 -4.60 -14.49
C TYR A 69 -12.78 -5.70 -15.46
N ARG A 70 -11.52 -5.62 -15.88
CA ARG A 70 -10.78 -6.63 -16.63
C ARG A 70 -9.64 -7.18 -15.76
N GLY A 71 -8.93 -8.18 -16.28
CA GLY A 71 -7.67 -8.63 -15.69
C GLY A 71 -7.76 -9.19 -14.26
N ILE A 72 -8.96 -9.58 -13.80
CA ILE A 72 -9.22 -10.04 -12.42
C ILE A 72 -8.29 -11.21 -12.09
N ARG A 73 -7.44 -11.08 -11.06
CA ARG A 73 -6.47 -12.12 -10.71
C ARG A 73 -6.08 -12.10 -9.24
N ALA A 74 -5.76 -13.27 -8.70
CA ALA A 74 -5.07 -13.37 -7.43
C ALA A 74 -3.57 -13.07 -7.62
N LYS A 75 -3.06 -12.08 -6.88
CA LYS A 75 -1.65 -11.92 -6.53
C LYS A 75 -1.37 -12.67 -5.23
N THR A 76 -0.10 -12.71 -4.79
CA THR A 76 0.30 -13.40 -3.55
C THR A 76 -0.55 -12.97 -2.36
N ASN A 77 -0.64 -11.67 -2.06
CA ASN A 77 -1.35 -11.16 -0.88
C ASN A 77 -2.58 -10.30 -1.21
N ALA A 78 -2.96 -10.18 -2.48
CA ALA A 78 -4.08 -9.36 -2.91
C ALA A 78 -4.85 -10.03 -4.06
N ILE A 79 -6.09 -9.61 -4.28
CA ILE A 79 -6.87 -9.89 -5.48
C ILE A 79 -7.02 -8.56 -6.21
N VAL A 80 -6.64 -8.53 -7.49
CA VAL A 80 -6.54 -7.30 -8.27
C VAL A 80 -7.58 -7.31 -9.36
N LEU A 81 -8.31 -6.21 -9.49
CA LEU A 81 -9.29 -5.95 -10.53
C LEU A 81 -8.84 -4.68 -11.27
N GLU A 82 -8.54 -4.80 -12.56
CA GLU A 82 -8.09 -3.66 -13.36
C GLU A 82 -9.30 -2.97 -13.99
N GLY A 83 -9.39 -1.65 -13.90
CA GLY A 83 -10.42 -0.88 -14.57
C GLY A 83 -10.36 -1.07 -16.09
N ILE A 84 -11.52 -1.19 -16.73
CA ILE A 84 -11.61 -1.25 -18.18
C ILE A 84 -11.35 0.14 -18.81
N ARG A 85 -11.66 1.21 -18.07
CA ARG A 85 -11.59 2.60 -18.50
C ARG A 85 -10.86 3.44 -17.46
N ASP A 86 -10.29 4.57 -17.88
CA ASP A 86 -9.52 5.46 -17.01
C ASP A 86 -10.34 6.12 -15.88
N ASP A 87 -11.68 6.18 -16.01
CA ASP A 87 -12.60 6.66 -14.97
C ASP A 87 -12.92 5.60 -13.91
N VAL A 88 -12.56 4.34 -14.16
CA VAL A 88 -12.74 3.22 -13.23
C VAL A 88 -11.39 2.91 -12.59
N PRO A 89 -11.18 3.20 -11.30
CA PRO A 89 -9.90 2.93 -10.65
C PRO A 89 -9.69 1.43 -10.50
N ASP A 90 -8.44 0.99 -10.60
CA ASP A 90 -8.03 -0.36 -10.23
C ASP A 90 -8.37 -0.62 -8.75
N LEU A 91 -8.73 -1.87 -8.43
CA LEU A 91 -9.01 -2.30 -7.06
C LEU A 91 -8.00 -3.37 -6.62
N ASP A 92 -7.40 -3.14 -5.46
CA ASP A 92 -6.55 -4.12 -4.77
C ASP A 92 -7.28 -4.57 -3.49
N ILE A 93 -7.77 -5.81 -3.48
CA ILE A 93 -8.45 -6.42 -2.32
C ILE A 93 -7.45 -7.27 -1.55
N VAL A 94 -7.06 -6.82 -0.37
CA VAL A 94 -6.17 -7.51 0.56
C VAL A 94 -7.01 -8.24 1.60
N LEU A 95 -6.78 -9.54 1.79
CA LEU A 95 -7.44 -10.27 2.86
C LEU A 95 -6.74 -9.96 4.18
N LYS A 96 -7.52 -9.61 5.19
CA LYS A 96 -7.01 -9.16 6.50
C LYS A 96 -6.24 -10.29 7.19
N ASP A 97 -5.14 -9.92 7.84
CA ASP A 97 -4.38 -10.77 8.77
C ASP A 97 -3.85 -12.07 8.18
N VAL A 98 -3.79 -12.24 6.86
CA VAL A 98 -3.45 -13.51 6.23
C VAL A 98 -2.26 -13.33 5.26
N LEU A 99 -1.20 -14.13 5.44
CA LEU A 99 -0.01 -14.12 4.58
C LEU A 99 0.19 -15.48 3.91
N TYR A 100 0.62 -15.45 2.65
CA TYR A 100 1.10 -16.66 2.00
C TYR A 100 2.38 -17.16 2.69
N THR A 101 2.37 -18.40 3.18
CA THR A 101 3.57 -19.06 3.67
C THR A 101 4.06 -20.07 2.62
N PRO A 102 5.29 -19.91 2.09
CA PRO A 102 5.85 -20.89 1.16
C PRO A 102 5.95 -22.31 1.76
N ARG A 103 6.09 -22.39 3.09
CA ARG A 103 6.20 -23.64 3.86
C ARG A 103 4.96 -24.52 3.71
N ASN A 104 3.77 -23.95 3.93
CA ASN A 104 2.52 -24.69 3.86
C ASN A 104 1.81 -24.54 2.51
N ARG A 105 2.38 -23.74 1.59
CA ARG A 105 1.80 -23.38 0.29
C ARG A 105 0.37 -22.85 0.40
N ASP A 106 0.07 -22.28 1.55
CA ASP A 106 -1.24 -21.78 1.93
C ASP A 106 -1.11 -20.47 2.70
N PHE A 107 -2.26 -19.97 3.10
CA PHE A 107 -2.48 -18.70 3.74
C PHE A 107 -2.69 -18.92 5.23
N GLU A 108 -1.84 -18.31 6.05
CA GLU A 108 -1.91 -18.43 7.52
C GLU A 108 -2.20 -17.09 8.16
N SER A 109 -2.99 -17.09 9.24
CA SER A 109 -3.16 -15.89 10.05
C SER A 109 -1.84 -15.43 10.65
N HIS A 110 -1.41 -14.25 10.22
CA HIS A 110 -0.31 -13.53 10.79
C HIS A 110 -0.87 -12.37 11.61
N LYS A 111 -1.08 -12.62 12.92
CA LYS A 111 -1.50 -11.61 13.92
C LYS A 111 -0.62 -10.34 13.93
N SER A 112 0.58 -10.44 13.36
CA SER A 112 1.60 -9.39 13.33
C SER A 112 1.89 -8.87 11.93
N LEU A 113 0.93 -8.89 11.00
CA LEU A 113 1.06 -8.01 9.84
C LEU A 113 1.33 -6.58 10.36
N PRO A 114 2.38 -5.89 9.89
CA PRO A 114 2.61 -4.48 10.19
C PRO A 114 1.58 -3.60 9.45
N ILE A 115 0.34 -4.06 9.33
CA ILE A 115 -0.85 -3.28 9.00
C ILE A 115 -1.38 -2.61 10.29
N ARG A 116 -0.76 -2.83 11.46
CA ARG A 116 -0.77 -1.83 12.54
C ARG A 116 0.29 -0.75 12.26
N LYS A 117 0.17 -0.05 11.13
CA LYS A 117 0.96 1.15 10.86
C LYS A 117 0.25 2.32 11.51
N LYS A 118 0.96 3.03 12.40
CA LYS A 118 0.49 4.24 13.10
C LYS A 118 -0.37 5.08 12.16
N GLU A 119 -1.62 5.33 12.56
CA GLU A 119 -2.46 6.25 11.82
C GLU A 119 -1.81 7.64 11.90
N LEU A 120 -1.75 8.32 10.76
CA LEU A 120 -1.29 9.70 10.72
C LEU A 120 -2.48 10.56 11.14
N ASP A 121 -2.62 10.87 12.42
CA ASP A 121 -3.83 11.54 12.90
C ASP A 121 -3.80 13.06 12.64
N SER A 122 -2.61 13.65 12.59
CA SER A 122 -2.42 15.08 12.33
C SER A 122 -2.65 15.44 10.85
N PRO A 123 -3.43 16.50 10.53
CA PRO A 123 -3.52 17.05 9.18
C PRO A 123 -2.17 17.41 8.58
N HIS A 124 -1.24 17.92 9.40
CA HIS A 124 0.13 18.24 8.97
C HIS A 124 0.92 16.98 8.59
N ALA A 125 0.75 15.90 9.35
CA ALA A 125 1.38 14.62 9.03
C ALA A 125 0.83 14.03 7.71
N LYS A 126 -0.50 14.05 7.50
CA LYS A 126 -1.10 13.63 6.23
C LYS A 126 -0.59 14.45 5.05
N HIS A 127 -0.52 15.78 5.22
CA HIS A 127 -0.02 16.67 4.18
C HIS A 127 1.47 16.42 3.89
N ALA A 128 2.31 16.24 4.91
CA ALA A 128 3.71 15.87 4.74
C ALA A 128 3.87 14.56 3.95
N ALA A 129 3.06 13.54 4.26
CA ALA A 129 3.05 12.27 3.54
C ALA A 129 2.68 12.44 2.06
N VAL A 130 1.67 13.27 1.76
CA VAL A 130 1.28 13.61 0.37
C VAL A 130 2.43 14.31 -0.37
N LEU A 131 3.05 15.33 0.24
CA LEU A 131 4.17 16.05 -0.36
C LEU A 131 5.36 15.14 -0.65
N LEU A 132 5.71 14.27 0.29
CA LEU A 132 6.79 13.30 0.12
C LEU A 132 6.46 12.30 -0.98
N LYS A 133 5.27 11.69 -0.99
CA LYS A 133 4.86 10.75 -2.05
C LYS A 133 4.94 11.43 -3.41
N HIS A 134 4.43 12.65 -3.54
CA HIS A 134 4.46 13.40 -4.80
C HIS A 134 5.89 13.67 -5.26
N LYS A 135 6.76 14.09 -4.33
CA LYS A 135 8.18 14.31 -4.61
C LYS A 135 8.90 13.03 -5.05
N TYR A 136 8.66 11.90 -4.37
CA TYR A 136 9.27 10.62 -4.75
C TYR A 136 8.71 10.04 -6.06
N GLU A 137 7.46 10.33 -6.41
CA GLU A 137 6.86 9.93 -7.70
C GLU A 137 7.41 10.77 -8.87
N THR A 138 7.50 12.09 -8.69
CA THR A 138 7.98 13.04 -9.72
C THR A 138 9.50 13.02 -9.92
N CYS A 139 10.29 12.71 -8.88
CA CYS A 139 11.75 12.64 -8.95
C CYS A 139 12.31 11.44 -9.74
N CYS A 140 11.49 10.68 -10.48
CA CYS A 140 11.95 9.67 -11.44
C CYS A 140 12.88 8.59 -10.82
N LEU A 141 12.56 8.06 -9.64
CA LEU A 141 13.13 6.76 -9.23
C LEU A 141 12.54 5.70 -10.18
N LYS A 142 13.24 5.45 -11.29
CA LYS A 142 12.97 4.35 -12.22
C LYS A 142 13.59 3.07 -11.64
N GLY A 143 12.78 2.01 -11.53
CA GLY A 143 13.23 0.70 -11.04
C GLY A 143 12.82 0.37 -9.60
N ASN A 144 13.50 -0.62 -9.00
CA ASN A 144 13.27 -1.17 -7.65
C ASN A 144 13.54 -0.17 -6.49
N ASP A 145 13.85 1.08 -6.82
CA ASP A 145 14.31 2.13 -5.91
C ASP A 145 13.18 3.05 -5.39
N ARG A 146 11.91 2.78 -5.74
CA ARG A 146 10.77 3.56 -5.23
C ARG A 146 10.51 3.22 -3.77
N ALA A 147 10.64 4.21 -2.88
CA ALA A 147 10.09 4.12 -1.53
C ALA A 147 8.58 3.83 -1.63
N LYS A 148 8.15 2.71 -1.07
CA LYS A 148 6.73 2.33 -1.10
C LYS A 148 5.96 3.35 -0.28
N GLY A 149 4.72 3.67 -0.68
CA GLY A 149 3.92 4.70 -0.01
C GLY A 149 3.76 4.48 1.50
N PHE A 150 3.81 3.22 1.97
CA PHE A 150 3.78 2.91 3.39
C PHE A 150 5.06 3.25 4.15
N GLU A 151 6.23 3.23 3.51
CA GLU A 151 7.52 3.57 4.12
C GLU A 151 7.59 5.07 4.37
N ILE A 152 7.00 5.84 3.44
CA ILE A 152 6.82 7.29 3.60
C ILE A 152 5.90 7.58 4.78
N ASP A 153 4.75 6.89 4.89
CA ASP A 153 3.85 7.07 6.04
C ASP A 153 4.55 6.75 7.38
N ASP A 154 5.40 5.72 7.42
CA ASP A 154 6.15 5.31 8.62
C ASP A 154 7.27 6.31 8.97
N ALA A 155 7.96 6.86 7.97
CA ALA A 155 8.94 7.93 8.15
C ALA A 155 8.28 9.20 8.72
N VAL A 156 7.10 9.56 8.22
CA VAL A 156 6.30 10.68 8.73
C VAL A 156 5.88 10.44 10.18
N ALA A 157 5.38 9.24 10.50
CA ALA A 157 5.00 8.92 11.88
C ALA A 157 6.18 9.07 12.85
N ARG A 158 7.37 8.58 12.47
CA ARG A 158 8.60 8.75 13.26
C ARG A 158 9.03 10.21 13.38
N ALA A 159 8.92 10.99 12.31
CA ALA A 159 9.25 12.41 12.34
C ALA A 159 8.33 13.20 13.27
N VAL A 160 7.03 12.91 13.28
CA VAL A 160 6.08 13.51 14.23
C VAL A 160 6.45 13.15 15.67
N GLU A 161 6.89 11.92 15.94
CA GLU A 161 7.33 11.50 17.28
C GLU A 161 8.58 12.25 17.75
N CYS A 162 9.51 12.55 16.85
CA CYS A 162 10.73 13.29 17.17
C CYS A 162 10.51 14.81 17.29
N LEU A 163 9.67 15.38 16.42
CA LEU A 163 9.46 16.84 16.34
C LEU A 163 8.33 17.33 17.26
N GLY A 164 7.46 16.42 17.73
CA GLY A 164 6.29 16.73 18.53
C GLY A 164 5.02 16.94 17.70
N CYS A 165 3.87 16.90 18.38
CA CYS A 165 2.55 16.92 17.74
C CYS A 165 2.19 18.25 17.03
N CYS A 166 2.92 19.33 17.31
CA CYS A 166 2.71 20.65 16.71
C CYS A 166 3.55 20.90 15.46
N ALA A 167 4.38 19.93 15.04
CA ALA A 167 5.24 20.10 13.86
C ALA A 167 4.39 20.32 12.59
N THR A 168 4.76 21.34 11.83
CA THR A 168 4.14 21.65 10.54
C THR A 168 4.54 20.62 9.48
N ALA A 169 3.75 20.55 8.41
CA ALA A 169 4.07 19.65 7.30
C ALA A 169 5.46 19.92 6.72
N LYS A 170 5.86 21.20 6.64
CA LYS A 170 7.17 21.61 6.12
C LYS A 170 8.32 21.13 7.01
N GLU A 171 8.20 21.30 8.32
CA GLU A 171 9.21 20.85 9.28
C GLU A 171 9.39 19.34 9.25
N ILE A 172 8.27 18.60 9.16
CA ILE A 172 8.28 17.14 9.02
C ILE A 172 9.00 16.72 7.73
N VAL A 173 8.63 17.34 6.59
CA VAL A 173 9.25 17.05 5.29
C VAL A 173 10.75 17.34 5.33
N ASN A 174 11.15 18.49 5.86
CA ASN A 174 12.56 18.89 5.90
C ASN A 174 13.37 18.01 6.84
N ALA A 175 12.87 17.68 8.03
CA ALA A 175 13.53 16.72 8.91
C ALA A 175 13.79 15.37 8.23
N ILE A 176 12.81 14.85 7.48
CA ILE A 176 12.95 13.60 6.73
C ILE A 176 13.94 13.72 5.58
N LEU A 177 13.91 14.80 4.81
CA LEU A 177 14.79 14.99 3.65
C LEU A 177 16.23 15.34 4.04
N ASP A 178 16.42 15.99 5.19
CA ASP A 178 17.74 16.35 5.71
C ASP A 178 18.41 15.15 6.40
N ASN A 179 17.62 14.26 7.02
CA ASN A 179 18.12 13.08 7.72
C ASN A 179 17.37 11.78 7.33
N PRO A 180 17.37 11.39 6.04
CA PRO A 180 16.56 10.27 5.55
C PRO A 180 16.91 8.94 6.22
N LYS A 181 18.16 8.72 6.60
CA LYS A 181 18.60 7.51 7.32
C LYS A 181 17.96 7.36 8.71
N LEU A 182 17.56 8.47 9.34
CA LEU A 182 16.93 8.45 10.67
C LEU A 182 15.48 7.98 10.60
N TYR A 183 14.79 8.33 9.50
CA TYR A 183 13.34 8.14 9.38
C TYR A 183 12.93 6.97 8.49
N PHE A 184 13.78 6.54 7.55
CA PHE A 184 13.53 5.36 6.73
C PHE A 184 14.30 4.15 7.28
N ASN A 185 13.58 3.20 7.88
CA ASN A 185 14.09 1.84 8.09
C ASN A 185 14.06 1.11 6.74
N LEU A 186 15.08 1.33 5.89
CA LEU A 186 15.21 0.63 4.62
C LEU A 186 15.34 -0.87 4.86
N ARG A 187 14.23 -1.56 4.69
CA ARG A 187 14.16 -3.00 4.89
C ARG A 187 13.49 -3.61 3.66
N PHE A 188 14.40 -3.95 2.74
CA PHE A 188 14.37 -5.09 1.82
C PHE A 188 13.79 -4.87 0.42
N TYR A 189 14.53 -5.37 -0.57
CA TYR A 189 13.97 -5.80 -1.85
C TYR A 189 14.12 -7.31 -1.99
N HIS A 190 13.17 -7.93 -2.70
CA HIS A 190 13.29 -9.30 -3.16
C HIS A 190 13.99 -9.28 -4.52
N ASN A 191 15.03 -10.08 -4.70
CA ASN A 191 15.57 -10.28 -6.05
C ASN A 191 14.58 -11.08 -6.91
N GLU A 192 14.89 -11.26 -8.20
CA GLU A 192 14.08 -12.04 -9.16
C GLU A 192 13.83 -13.50 -8.73
N LYS A 193 14.54 -13.98 -7.69
CA LYS A 193 14.38 -15.31 -7.08
C LYS A 193 13.63 -15.29 -5.74
N GLY A 194 13.07 -14.15 -5.34
CA GLY A 194 12.34 -14.00 -4.07
C GLY A 194 13.22 -13.90 -2.81
N VAL A 195 14.55 -13.87 -2.96
CA VAL A 195 15.50 -13.82 -1.83
C VAL A 195 15.65 -12.37 -1.36
N GLU A 196 15.50 -12.18 -0.06
CA GLU A 196 15.64 -10.90 0.63
C GLU A 196 17.09 -10.40 0.57
N LYS A 197 17.33 -9.26 -0.08
CA LYS A 197 18.63 -8.57 -0.06
C LYS A 197 18.50 -7.18 0.55
N ARG A 198 19.54 -6.76 1.28
CA ARG A 198 19.76 -5.37 1.71
C ARG A 198 20.69 -4.71 0.70
N GLU A 199 20.29 -3.61 0.04
CA GLU A 199 21.29 -2.74 -0.58
C GLU A 199 20.84 -1.30 -0.88
N ARG A 200 21.83 -0.41 -0.74
CA ARG A 200 21.91 1.06 -0.91
C ARG A 200 20.95 1.92 -0.08
N THR A 201 21.56 2.75 0.77
CA THR A 201 20.84 3.69 1.62
C THR A 201 20.22 4.80 0.78
N LEU A 202 18.97 5.20 1.10
CA LEU A 202 18.25 6.34 0.52
C LEU A 202 19.09 7.62 0.49
N GLU A 203 20.07 7.76 1.40
CA GLU A 203 21.07 8.84 1.40
C GLU A 203 21.89 8.91 0.11
N THR A 204 22.27 7.77 -0.46
CA THR A 204 23.02 7.75 -1.73
C THR A 204 22.15 8.33 -2.85
N GLN A 205 20.85 8.02 -2.86
CA GLN A 205 19.90 8.53 -3.85
C GLN A 205 19.56 10.01 -3.63
N ILE A 206 19.34 10.43 -2.39
CA ILE A 206 19.11 11.85 -2.05
C ILE A 206 20.34 12.69 -2.37
N ASN A 207 21.55 12.19 -2.14
CA ASN A 207 22.78 12.88 -2.51
C ASN A 207 22.96 12.97 -4.03
N ILE A 208 22.56 11.95 -4.79
CA ILE A 208 22.50 12.02 -6.25
C ILE A 208 21.49 13.09 -6.69
N LEU A 209 20.27 13.09 -6.12
CA LEU A 209 19.22 14.06 -6.48
C LEU A 209 19.59 15.50 -6.10
N LYS A 210 20.27 15.71 -4.96
CA LYS A 210 20.84 17.01 -4.55
C LYS A 210 21.94 17.45 -5.53
N LYS A 211 22.84 16.53 -5.91
CA LYS A 211 23.94 16.80 -6.85
C LYS A 211 23.44 17.12 -8.27
N GLU A 212 22.33 16.53 -8.69
CA GLU A 212 21.68 16.79 -9.97
C GLU A 212 20.88 18.10 -10.00
N GLY A 213 20.77 18.84 -8.89
CA GLY A 213 19.97 20.07 -8.81
C GLY A 213 18.47 19.83 -8.91
N ARG A 214 18.02 18.58 -8.79
CA ARG A 214 16.61 18.16 -8.97
C ARG A 214 15.81 18.23 -7.68
N MET A 215 16.45 18.65 -6.58
CA MET A 215 15.80 19.03 -5.33
C MET A 215 16.26 20.43 -4.93
N SER A 216 15.66 21.46 -5.52
CA SER A 216 15.73 22.83 -5.02
C SER A 216 14.63 23.08 -3.99
N GLY A 217 14.95 23.91 -2.99
CA GLY A 217 14.29 24.06 -1.69
C GLY A 217 12.76 24.24 -1.68
N VAL A 218 12.14 23.68 -0.64
CA VAL A 218 10.89 24.15 -0.05
C VAL A 218 11.14 24.47 1.41
#